data_AF-A0A5P1EW43-F1
#
_entry.id   AF-A0A5P1EW43-F1
#
_cell.length_a   1.000
_cell.length_b   1.000
_cell.length_c   1.000
_cell.angle_alpha   90.00
_cell.angle_beta   90.00
_cell.angle_gamma   90.00
#
_symmetry.space_group_name_H-M   'P 1'
#
loop_
_entity.id
_entity.type
_entity.pdbx_description
1 polymer ?
#
loop_
_entity_poly.entity_id
_entity_poly.type
_entity_poly.pdbx_seq_one_letter_code
_entity_poly.pdbx_strand_id
1 'polypeptide(L)'
;MTAANDSKKTVVLQSSNGEEFEIEGAVAMESQTILNGVIEEIINLHRSLLPRPSIVEVEAAMKVVKSIEKKELAKMESISKQRKCIEIPEELFFVLQEMQKNLVYFQSKE
;
A
#
# COMPACT_ATOMS: atom_id res chain seq x y z
N MET A 1 25.23 7.43 63.32
CA MET A 1 24.22 8.04 62.41
C MET A 1 24.97 8.64 61.24
N THR A 2 25.06 7.92 60.13
CA THR A 2 25.69 8.41 58.90
C THR A 2 24.60 8.50 57.84
N ALA A 3 24.14 9.71 57.60
CA ALA A 3 23.12 10.01 56.59
C ALA A 3 23.73 9.81 55.20
N ALA A 4 23.16 8.89 54.44
CA ALA A 4 23.44 8.72 53.03
C ALA A 4 22.79 9.88 52.27
N ASN A 5 23.59 10.83 51.80
CA ASN A 5 23.14 11.82 50.84
C ASN A 5 23.10 11.15 49.47
N ASP A 6 21.90 10.78 49.03
CA ASP A 6 21.63 10.35 47.67
C ASP A 6 21.66 11.59 46.77
N SER A 7 22.87 11.98 46.34
CA SER A 7 23.07 13.10 45.43
C SER A 7 22.50 12.74 44.06
N LYS A 8 21.26 13.16 43.79
CA LYS A 8 20.65 13.09 42.46
C LYS A 8 21.59 13.71 41.42
N LYS A 9 22.08 12.90 40.49
CA LYS A 9 22.95 13.37 39.38
C LYS A 9 22.11 14.16 38.39
N THR A 10 22.44 15.44 38.20
CA THR A 10 21.81 16.34 37.22
C THR A 10 22.73 16.55 36.00
N VAL A 11 22.13 16.86 34.85
CA VAL A 11 22.79 17.16 33.58
C VAL A 11 22.27 18.51 33.08
N VAL A 12 23.17 19.38 32.63
CA VAL A 12 22.81 20.68 32.04
C VAL A 12 22.62 20.51 30.54
N LEU A 13 21.45 20.87 30.02
CA LEU A 13 21.17 20.95 28.58
C LEU A 13 21.07 22.42 28.17
N GLN A 14 21.71 22.79 27.06
CA GLN A 14 21.58 24.11 26.48
C GLN A 14 20.61 24.05 25.29
N SER A 15 19.55 24.84 25.36
CA SER A 15 18.58 25.02 24.28
C SER A 15 19.16 25.88 23.16
N SER A 16 18.60 25.78 21.96
CA SER A 16 19.03 26.53 20.77
C SER A 16 18.86 28.05 20.91
N ASN A 17 18.02 28.51 21.84
CA ASN A 17 17.85 29.91 22.23
C ASN A 17 18.88 30.38 23.29
N GLY A 18 19.82 29.50 23.70
CA GLY A 18 20.87 29.80 24.68
C GLY A 18 20.48 29.59 26.13
N GLU A 19 19.25 29.16 26.42
CA GLU A 19 18.79 28.86 27.78
C GLU A 19 19.36 27.54 28.29
N GLU A 20 19.80 27.50 29.55
CA GLU A 20 20.33 26.30 30.20
C GLU A 20 19.29 25.66 31.11
N PHE A 21 19.14 24.34 31.04
CA PHE A 21 18.19 23.54 31.82
C PHE A 21 18.95 22.46 32.59
N GLU A 22 18.83 22.46 33.93
CA GLU A 22 19.31 21.37 34.77
C GLU A 22 18.24 20.29 34.90
N ILE A 23 18.53 19.08 34.41
CA ILE A 23 17.59 17.97 34.38
C ILE A 23 18.19 16.77 35.10
N GLU A 24 17.37 16.00 35.81
CA GLU A 24 17.80 14.75 36.41
C GLU A 24 18.29 13.77 35.33
N GLY A 25 19.45 13.13 35.55
CA GLY A 25 20.08 12.28 34.55
C GLY A 25 19.19 11.14 34.04
N ALA A 26 18.31 10.60 34.90
CA ALA A 26 17.34 9.58 34.50
C ALA A 26 16.32 10.09 33.46
N VAL A 27 15.82 11.32 33.65
CA VAL A 27 14.85 11.96 32.74
C VAL A 27 15.49 12.26 31.38
N ALA A 28 16.76 12.71 31.38
CA ALA A 28 17.50 12.92 30.15
C ALA A 28 17.75 11.61 29.37
N MET A 29 18.04 10.51 30.08
CA MET A 29 18.20 9.19 29.46
C MET A 29 16.88 8.66 28.88
N GLU A 30 15.74 8.84 29.56
CA GLU A 30 14.42 8.46 29.04
C GLU A 30 14.13 9.14 27.70
N SER A 31 14.43 10.43 27.57
CA SER A 31 14.27 11.16 26.31
C SER A 31 15.16 10.60 25.17
N GLN A 32 16.40 10.21 25.49
CA GLN A 32 17.30 9.60 24.49
C GLN A 32 16.83 8.21 24.07
N THR A 33 16.31 7.41 25.02
CA THR A 33 15.74 6.09 24.73
C THR A 33 14.50 6.19 23.83
N ILE A 34 13.61 7.15 24.09
CA ILE A 34 12.43 7.41 23.25
C ILE A 34 12.87 7.81 21.83
N LEU A 35 13.83 8.73 21.70
CA LEU A 35 14.35 9.16 20.38
C LEU A 35 14.95 7.98 19.60
N ASN A 36 15.75 7.15 20.26
CA ASN A 36 16.33 5.97 19.63
C ASN A 36 15.27 4.96 19.19
N GLY A 37 14.22 4.75 20.00
CA GLY A 37 13.08 3.92 19.63
C GLY A 37 12.35 4.43 18.39
N VAL A 38 12.09 5.74 18.31
CA VAL A 38 11.48 6.37 17.13
C VAL A 38 12.35 6.22 15.89
N ILE A 39 13.67 6.42 16.01
CA ILE A 39 14.61 6.22 14.89
C ILE A 39 14.59 4.76 14.43
N GLU A 40 14.57 3.80 15.36
CA GLU A 40 14.49 2.38 15.05
C GLU A 40 13.19 2.02 14.33
N GLU A 41 12.05 2.56 14.78
CA GLU A 41 10.76 2.42 14.09
C GLU A 41 10.80 3.01 12.69
N ILE A 42 11.38 4.21 12.51
CA ILE A 42 11.56 4.83 11.19
C ILE A 42 12.42 3.94 10.29
N ILE A 43 13.54 3.41 10.79
CA ILE A 43 14.42 2.52 10.03
C ILE A 43 13.70 1.23 9.66
N ASN A 44 12.93 0.65 10.58
CA ASN A 44 12.16 -0.57 10.34
C ASN A 44 11.07 -0.33 9.29
N LEU A 45 10.34 0.79 9.39
CA LEU A 45 9.37 1.20 8.37
C LEU A 45 10.04 1.39 7.01
N HIS A 46 11.17 2.08 6.94
CA HIS A 46 11.91 2.28 5.69
C HIS A 46 12.43 0.96 5.10
N ARG A 47 12.88 0.02 5.94
CA ARG A 47 13.32 -1.31 5.51
C ARG A 47 12.16 -2.21 5.08
N SER A 48 10.96 -1.99 5.61
CA SER A 48 9.76 -2.73 5.23
C SER A 48 9.17 -2.30 3.89
N LEU A 49 9.58 -1.13 3.36
CA LEU A 49 9.17 -0.69 2.04
C LEU A 49 9.76 -1.64 0.99
N LEU A 50 8.89 -2.12 0.11
CA LEU A 50 9.31 -2.90 -1.04
C LEU A 50 10.27 -2.08 -1.90
N PRO A 51 11.29 -2.71 -2.51
CA PRO A 51 12.13 -2.04 -3.50
C PRO A 51 11.25 -1.40 -4.57
N ARG A 52 11.62 -0.19 -4.99
CA ARG A 52 10.91 0.47 -6.08
C ARG A 52 11.01 -0.43 -7.32
N PRO A 53 9.88 -0.79 -7.96
CA PRO A 53 9.91 -1.61 -9.16
C PRO A 53 10.66 -0.89 -10.27
N SER A 54 11.36 -1.64 -11.11
CA SER A 54 12.06 -1.11 -12.28
C SER A 54 11.05 -0.60 -13.31
N ILE A 55 11.47 0.34 -14.16
CA ILE A 55 10.62 0.86 -15.24
C ILE A 55 10.15 -0.26 -16.19
N VAL A 56 10.99 -1.26 -16.42
CA VAL A 56 10.70 -2.40 -17.30
C VAL A 56 9.59 -3.27 -16.71
N GLU A 57 9.63 -3.54 -15.40
CA GLU A 57 8.58 -4.31 -14.71
C GLU A 57 7.24 -3.57 -14.74
N VAL A 58 7.25 -2.26 -14.52
CA VAL A 58 6.04 -1.43 -14.60
C VAL A 58 5.45 -1.45 -16.02
N GLU A 59 6.30 -1.29 -17.04
CA GLU A 59 5.85 -1.34 -18.44
C GLU A 59 5.30 -2.71 -18.81
N ALA A 60 5.95 -3.79 -18.38
CA ALA A 60 5.50 -5.16 -18.61
C ALA A 60 4.14 -5.41 -17.94
N ALA A 61 3.99 -5.05 -16.66
CA ALA A 61 2.72 -5.17 -15.96
C ALA A 61 1.60 -4.36 -16.65
N MET A 62 1.90 -3.13 -17.08
CA MET A 62 0.94 -2.30 -17.78
C MET A 62 0.55 -2.86 -19.16
N LYS A 63 1.48 -3.51 -19.88
CA LYS A 63 1.17 -4.23 -21.12
C LYS A 63 0.24 -5.41 -20.86
N VAL A 64 0.47 -6.18 -19.79
CA VAL A 64 -0.40 -7.30 -19.42
C VAL A 64 -1.82 -6.81 -19.14
N VAL A 65 -2.00 -5.77 -18.32
CA VAL A 65 -3.33 -5.20 -18.01
C VAL A 65 -4.04 -4.78 -19.30
N LYS A 66 -3.38 -3.96 -20.14
CA LYS A 66 -3.94 -3.52 -21.42
C LYS A 66 -4.29 -4.68 -22.35
N SER A 67 -3.51 -5.76 -22.33
CA SER A 67 -3.78 -6.94 -23.15
C SER A 67 -5.06 -7.66 -22.73
N ILE A 68 -5.33 -7.73 -21.42
CA ILE A 68 -6.51 -8.38 -20.85
C ILE A 68 -7.76 -7.56 -21.20
N GLU A 69 -7.70 -6.25 -21.01
CA GLU A 69 -8.78 -5.32 -21.39
C GLU A 69 -9.15 -5.44 -22.88
N LYS A 70 -8.14 -5.48 -23.75
CA LYS A 70 -8.36 -5.67 -25.20
C LYS A 70 -9.00 -7.03 -25.52
N LYS A 71 -8.57 -8.09 -24.83
CA LYS A 71 -9.12 -9.43 -25.01
C LYS A 71 -10.57 -9.51 -24.55
N GLU A 72 -10.91 -8.87 -23.45
CA GLU A 72 -12.29 -8.75 -22.95
C GLU A 72 -13.18 -8.02 -23.96
N LEU A 73 -12.76 -6.83 -24.41
CA LEU A 73 -13.51 -6.05 -25.39
C LEU A 73 -13.73 -6.83 -26.69
N ALA A 74 -12.69 -7.49 -27.21
CA ALA A 74 -12.78 -8.29 -28.42
C ALA A 74 -13.79 -9.46 -28.29
N LYS A 75 -13.85 -10.11 -27.12
CA LYS A 75 -14.86 -11.14 -26.83
C LYS A 75 -16.27 -10.57 -26.74
N MET A 76 -16.46 -9.43 -26.08
CA MET A 76 -17.77 -8.79 -26.01
C MET A 76 -18.28 -8.35 -27.38
N GLU A 77 -17.39 -7.82 -28.22
CA GLU A 77 -17.71 -7.48 -29.61
C GLU A 77 -18.07 -8.71 -30.44
N SER A 78 -17.35 -9.83 -30.28
CA SER A 78 -17.64 -11.04 -31.05
C SER A 78 -19.02 -11.61 -30.69
N ILE A 79 -19.42 -11.55 -29.42
CA ILE A 79 -20.77 -11.91 -28.97
C ILE A 79 -21.81 -11.00 -29.59
N SER A 80 -21.57 -9.68 -29.58
CA SER A 80 -22.50 -8.68 -30.13
C SER A 80 -22.70 -8.83 -31.65
N LYS A 81 -21.67 -9.31 -32.37
CA LYS A 81 -21.70 -9.54 -33.82
C LYS A 81 -22.26 -10.92 -34.22
N GLN A 82 -22.61 -11.78 -33.26
CA GLN A 82 -23.21 -13.08 -33.56
C GLN A 82 -24.51 -12.92 -34.35
N ARG A 83 -24.73 -13.81 -35.31
CA ARG A 83 -25.98 -13.84 -36.08
C ARG A 83 -26.91 -14.89 -35.51
N LYS A 84 -28.17 -14.51 -35.43
CA LYS A 84 -29.27 -15.36 -35.02
C LYS A 84 -29.58 -16.43 -36.08
N CYS A 85 -29.96 -17.63 -35.64
CA CYS A 85 -30.51 -18.67 -36.51
C CYS A 85 -31.99 -18.38 -36.80
N ILE A 86 -32.45 -18.67 -38.03
CA ILE A 86 -33.80 -18.35 -38.51
C ILE A 86 -34.91 -18.94 -37.63
N GLU A 87 -34.64 -20.07 -36.96
CA GLU A 87 -35.63 -20.83 -36.19
C GLU A 87 -35.78 -20.38 -34.72
N ILE A 88 -34.90 -19.49 -34.22
CA ILE A 88 -34.91 -19.09 -32.81
C ILE A 88 -35.73 -17.79 -32.65
N PRO A 89 -36.55 -17.61 -31.60
CA PRO A 89 -37.14 -16.31 -31.24
C PRO A 89 -36.09 -15.23 -30.93
N GLU A 90 -36.41 -13.95 -31.16
CA GLU A 90 -35.45 -12.86 -30.95
C GLU A 90 -35.07 -12.68 -29.48
N GLU A 91 -36.06 -12.82 -28.61
CA GLU A 91 -35.95 -12.64 -27.17
C GLU A 91 -34.99 -13.66 -26.58
N LEU A 92 -35.06 -14.92 -27.04
CA LEU A 92 -34.17 -15.98 -26.58
C LEU A 92 -32.74 -15.77 -27.06
N PHE A 93 -32.57 -15.27 -28.30
CA PHE A 93 -31.24 -14.95 -28.82
C PHE A 93 -30.60 -13.78 -28.07
N PHE A 94 -31.38 -12.73 -27.77
CA PHE A 94 -30.92 -11.60 -26.97
C PHE A 94 -30.51 -12.03 -25.56
N VAL A 95 -31.33 -12.83 -24.88
CA VAL A 95 -30.99 -13.36 -23.55
C VAL A 95 -29.70 -14.18 -23.59
N LEU A 96 -29.50 -15.02 -24.60
CA LEU A 96 -28.25 -15.77 -24.78
C LEU A 96 -27.03 -14.84 -24.92
N GLN A 97 -27.12 -13.79 -25.76
CA GLN A 97 -26.03 -12.82 -25.91
C GLN A 97 -25.72 -12.10 -24.60
N GLU A 98 -26.74 -11.69 -23.84
CA GLU A 98 -26.55 -11.05 -22.54
C GLU A 98 -25.93 -12.00 -21.51
N MET A 99 -26.36 -13.26 -21.44
CA MET A 99 -25.75 -14.27 -20.58
C MET A 99 -24.27 -14.50 -20.92
N GLN A 100 -23.94 -14.57 -22.21
CA GLN A 100 -22.55 -14.73 -22.67
C GLN A 100 -21.68 -13.52 -22.32
N LYS A 101 -22.18 -12.29 -22.50
CA LYS A 101 -21.45 -11.07 -22.12
C LYS A 101 -21.22 -11.02 -20.61
N ASN A 102 -22.23 -11.35 -19.81
CA ASN A 102 -22.13 -11.38 -18.36
C ASN A 102 -21.11 -12.42 -17.89
N LEU A 103 -21.03 -13.58 -18.55
CA LEU A 103 -20.01 -14.58 -18.27
C LEU A 103 -18.59 -14.05 -18.56
N VAL A 104 -18.39 -13.36 -19.69
CA VAL A 104 -17.10 -12.73 -20.03
C VAL A 104 -16.74 -11.68 -18.98
N TYR A 105 -17.69 -10.82 -18.60
CA TYR A 105 -17.49 -9.82 -17.55
C TYR A 105 -17.10 -10.45 -16.21
N PHE A 106 -17.80 -11.52 -15.81
CA PHE A 106 -17.51 -12.24 -14.58
C PHE A 106 -16.08 -12.81 -14.57
N GLN A 107 -15.69 -13.48 -15.66
CA GLN A 107 -14.34 -14.05 -15.80
C GLN A 107 -13.21 -13.00 -15.86
N SER A 108 -13.51 -11.76 -16.24
CA SER A 108 -12.54 -10.66 -16.26
C SER A 108 -12.34 -10.02 -14.89
N LYS A 109 -13.23 -10.27 -13.92
CA LYS A 109 -13.21 -9.67 -12.58
C LYS A 109 -12.75 -10.62 -11.49
N GLU A 110 -12.58 -11.90 -11.81
CA GLU A 110 -11.96 -12.94 -10.97
C GLU A 110 -10.43 -12.95 -11.14
#